data_AF-A0A165F5C0-F1
#
_entry.id   AF-A0A165F5C0-F1
#
_cell.length_a   1.000
_cell.length_b   1.000
_cell.length_c   1.000
_cell.angle_alpha   90.00
_cell.angle_beta   90.00
_cell.angle_gamma   90.00
#
_symmetry.space_group_name_H-M   'P 1'
#
loop_
_entity.id
_entity.type
_entity.pdbx_description
1 polymer ?
#
loop_
_entity_poly.entity_id
_entity_poly.type
_entity_poly.pdbx_seq_one_letter_code
_entity_poly.pdbx_strand_id
1 'polypeptide(L)'
;MSPEKQEYIRIQHRYACRHRLYMQIVPSWDPLRANVWALPHCTALEFLVPFITRCVADGPLDLRGLLVSLQERWSSIVDSPCPIDFTAKEITAHCEETEAQAEYERNVNRLHDVIGCLNDGSVRPEQLESAKEKMELCRREWDETAMKGPFPFYEGAHSYYLV
;
A
#
# COMPACT_ATOMS: atom_id res chain seq x y z
N MET A 1 27.38 -11.67 8.47
CA MET A 1 26.64 -11.16 7.30
C MET A 1 27.35 -11.68 6.05
N SER A 2 26.65 -12.34 5.13
CA SER A 2 27.30 -12.95 3.95
C SER A 2 27.85 -11.87 2.99
N PRO A 3 28.88 -12.19 2.18
CA PRO A 3 29.39 -11.28 1.15
C PRO A 3 28.30 -10.80 0.18
N GLU A 4 27.38 -11.67 -0.21
CA GLU A 4 26.23 -11.34 -1.06
C GLU A 4 25.29 -10.32 -0.40
N LYS A 5 24.98 -10.50 0.90
CA LYS A 5 24.17 -9.56 1.65
C LYS A 5 24.86 -8.21 1.81
N GLN A 6 26.19 -8.19 1.96
CA GLN A 6 26.97 -6.95 1.97
C GLN A 6 26.89 -6.23 0.62
N GLU A 7 27.03 -6.95 -0.49
CA GLU A 7 26.98 -6.35 -1.82
C GLU A 7 25.58 -5.80 -2.14
N TYR A 8 24.53 -6.55 -1.82
CA TYR A 8 23.15 -6.07 -1.94
C TYR A 8 22.94 -4.75 -1.17
N ILE A 9 23.38 -4.69 0.09
CA ILE A 9 23.25 -3.47 0.90
C ILE A 9 24.03 -2.30 0.28
N ARG A 10 25.25 -2.53 -0.23
CA ARG A 10 26.03 -1.47 -0.90
C ARG A 10 25.33 -0.94 -2.14
N ILE A 11 24.71 -1.81 -2.92
CA ILE A 11 23.93 -1.43 -4.10
C ILE A 11 22.73 -0.56 -3.70
N GLN A 12 21.92 -1.03 -2.74
CA GLN A 12 20.76 -0.27 -2.25
C GLN A 12 21.17 1.08 -1.65
N HIS A 13 22.24 1.11 -0.86
CA HIS A 13 22.79 2.35 -0.32
C HIS A 13 23.22 3.32 -1.43
N ARG A 14 23.87 2.83 -2.49
CA ARG A 14 24.27 3.66 -3.63
C ARG A 14 23.06 4.25 -4.36
N TYR A 15 22.00 3.47 -4.56
CA TYR A 15 20.76 3.98 -5.15
C TYR A 15 20.11 5.03 -4.26
N ALA A 16 20.02 4.79 -2.95
CA ALA A 16 19.46 5.76 -2.00
C ALA A 16 20.27 7.07 -1.99
N CYS A 17 21.60 7.00 -1.98
CA CYS A 17 22.46 8.19 -2.08
C CYS A 17 22.22 8.96 -3.39
N ARG A 18 22.15 8.27 -4.52
CA ARG A 18 21.90 8.91 -5.83
C ARG A 18 20.52 9.57 -5.89
N HIS A 19 19.49 8.88 -5.40
CA HIS A 19 18.14 9.43 -5.32
C HIS A 19 18.10 10.67 -4.42
N ARG A 20 18.71 10.60 -3.23
CA ARG A 20 18.80 11.76 -2.33
C ARG A 20 19.53 12.94 -2.97
N LEU A 21 20.65 12.68 -3.63
CA LEU A 21 21.41 13.72 -4.35
C LEU A 21 20.57 14.34 -5.48
N TYR A 22 19.86 13.51 -6.25
CA TYR A 22 18.93 13.98 -7.28
C TYR A 22 17.85 14.88 -6.68
N MET A 23 17.19 14.47 -5.59
CA MET A 23 16.16 15.26 -4.92
C MET A 23 16.69 16.61 -4.40
N GLN A 24 17.97 16.69 -4.03
CA GLN A 24 18.61 17.93 -3.56
C GLN A 24 19.05 18.86 -4.70
N ILE A 25 19.64 18.30 -5.75
CA ILE A 25 20.26 19.09 -6.83
C ILE A 25 19.22 19.53 -7.84
N VAL A 26 18.31 18.65 -8.24
CA VAL A 26 17.39 18.89 -9.34
C VAL A 26 16.54 20.16 -9.16
N PRO A 27 16.02 20.50 -7.96
CA PRO A 27 15.30 21.76 -7.77
C PRO A 27 16.13 23.01 -8.10
N SER A 28 17.46 22.94 -7.93
CA SER A 28 18.37 24.06 -8.26
C SER A 28 18.72 24.15 -9.75
N TRP A 29 18.59 23.04 -10.49
CA TRP A 29 18.93 22.98 -11.92
C TRP A 29 17.70 23.10 -12.83
N ASP A 30 16.53 22.72 -12.33
CA ASP A 30 15.26 22.76 -13.03
C ASP A 30 14.18 23.43 -12.15
N PRO A 31 14.03 24.76 -12.26
CA PRO A 31 13.03 25.51 -11.51
C PRO A 31 11.60 25.07 -11.81
N LEU A 32 11.31 24.57 -13.01
CA LEU A 32 9.98 24.07 -13.36
C LEU A 32 9.65 22.84 -12.53
N ARG A 33 10.59 21.90 -12.44
CA ARG A 33 10.41 20.71 -11.59
C ARG A 33 10.33 21.05 -10.11
N ALA A 34 11.12 22.02 -9.64
CA ALA A 34 11.00 22.52 -8.26
C ALA A 34 9.59 23.05 -7.97
N ASN A 35 9.05 23.86 -8.88
CA ASN A 35 7.70 24.42 -8.75
C ASN A 35 6.63 23.33 -8.77
N VAL A 36 6.77 22.30 -9.61
CA VAL A 36 5.84 21.15 -9.63
C VAL A 36 5.86 20.40 -8.31
N TRP A 37 7.03 20.16 -7.72
CA TRP A 37 7.13 19.50 -6.41
C TRP A 37 6.57 20.34 -5.25
N ALA A 38 6.56 21.66 -5.39
CA ALA A 38 5.97 22.58 -4.42
C ALA A 38 4.44 22.68 -4.52
N LEU A 39 3.80 22.09 -5.55
CA LEU A 39 2.36 22.13 -5.69
C LEU A 39 1.67 21.36 -4.54
N PRO A 40 0.58 21.89 -3.96
CA PRO A 40 -0.16 21.22 -2.89
C PRO A 40 -0.72 19.83 -3.26
N HIS A 41 -0.81 19.52 -4.54
CA HIS A 41 -1.35 18.29 -5.11
C HIS A 41 -0.28 17.48 -5.85
N CYS A 42 1.02 17.76 -5.63
CA CYS A 42 2.12 17.06 -6.32
C CYS A 42 2.06 15.54 -6.10
N THR A 43 1.80 15.10 -4.87
CA THR A 43 1.58 13.69 -4.52
C THR A 43 0.43 13.09 -5.31
N ALA A 44 -0.67 13.83 -5.46
CA ALA A 44 -1.82 13.35 -6.22
C ALA A 44 -1.46 13.13 -7.70
N LEU A 45 -0.70 14.06 -8.30
CA LEU A 45 -0.23 13.93 -9.68
C LEU A 45 0.77 12.79 -9.87
N GLU A 46 1.68 12.61 -8.89
CA GLU A 46 2.70 11.55 -8.92
C GLU A 46 2.07 10.15 -8.93
N PHE A 47 1.03 9.93 -8.11
CA PHE A 47 0.40 8.63 -7.96
C PHE A 47 -0.79 8.38 -8.91
N LEU A 48 -1.26 9.39 -9.65
CA LEU A 48 -2.42 9.25 -10.53
C LEU A 48 -2.21 8.17 -11.60
N VAL A 49 -1.10 8.22 -12.33
CA VAL A 49 -0.81 7.22 -13.39
C VAL A 49 -0.61 5.81 -12.82
N PRO A 50 0.20 5.61 -11.76
CA PRO A 50 0.30 4.31 -11.10
C PRO A 50 -1.06 3.74 -10.66
N PHE A 51 -1.89 4.53 -10.01
CA PHE A 51 -3.17 4.04 -9.51
C PHE A 51 -4.18 3.78 -10.62
N ILE A 52 -4.25 4.63 -11.66
CA ILE A 52 -5.11 4.34 -12.83
C ILE A 52 -4.68 3.03 -13.51
N THR A 53 -3.37 2.86 -13.75
CA THR A 53 -2.88 1.69 -14.50
C THR A 53 -2.93 0.39 -13.70
N ARG A 54 -2.83 0.49 -12.37
CA ARG A 54 -2.89 -0.67 -11.48
C ARG A 54 -4.25 -0.92 -10.85
N CYS A 55 -5.23 -0.03 -10.98
CA CYS A 55 -6.57 -0.17 -10.40
C CYS A 55 -7.25 -1.50 -10.75
N VAL A 56 -6.99 -2.07 -11.93
CA VAL A 56 -7.53 -3.37 -12.34
C VAL A 56 -6.91 -4.53 -11.57
N ALA A 57 -5.65 -4.38 -11.15
CA ALA A 57 -4.89 -5.42 -10.47
C ALA A 57 -4.81 -5.23 -8.95
N ASP A 58 -4.93 -3.99 -8.46
CA ASP A 58 -4.81 -3.61 -7.05
C ASP A 58 -6.16 -3.11 -6.47
N GLY A 59 -7.24 -3.21 -7.24
CA GLY A 59 -8.54 -2.65 -6.86
C GLY A 59 -8.58 -1.11 -6.90
N PRO A 60 -9.78 -0.53 -6.67
CA PRO A 60 -10.02 0.90 -6.86
C PRO A 60 -9.74 1.77 -5.65
N LEU A 61 -9.40 1.18 -4.49
CA LEU A 61 -9.43 1.88 -3.21
C LEU A 61 -8.45 3.06 -3.15
N ASP A 62 -7.20 2.82 -3.53
CA ASP A 62 -6.15 3.86 -3.56
C ASP A 62 -6.47 4.96 -4.59
N LEU A 63 -6.98 4.58 -5.77
CA LEU A 63 -7.40 5.54 -6.78
C LEU A 63 -8.55 6.41 -6.27
N ARG A 64 -9.53 5.81 -5.58
CA ARG A 64 -10.66 6.54 -4.98
C ARG A 64 -10.15 7.53 -3.93
N GLY A 65 -9.25 7.11 -3.04
CA GLY A 65 -8.66 7.99 -2.03
C GLY A 65 -7.86 9.15 -2.62
N LEU A 66 -7.14 8.89 -3.71
CA LEU A 66 -6.45 9.93 -4.47
C LEU A 66 -7.42 10.98 -5.02
N LEU A 67 -8.54 10.53 -5.61
CA LEU A 67 -9.56 11.41 -6.20
C LEU A 67 -10.32 12.20 -5.13
N VAL A 68 -10.61 11.59 -3.97
CA VAL A 68 -11.17 12.30 -2.81
C VAL A 68 -10.22 13.42 -2.34
N SER A 69 -8.93 13.11 -2.18
CA SER A 69 -7.91 14.12 -1.82
C SER A 69 -7.81 15.26 -2.84
N LEU A 70 -7.97 14.95 -4.14
CA LEU A 70 -8.04 15.96 -5.19
C LEU A 70 -9.29 16.84 -5.08
N GLN A 71 -10.46 16.24 -4.80
CA GLN A 71 -11.71 16.98 -4.59
C GLN A 71 -11.59 17.96 -3.42
N GLU A 72 -11.05 17.51 -2.28
CA GLU A 72 -10.85 18.35 -1.08
C GLU A 72 -9.91 19.53 -1.34
N ARG A 73 -8.87 19.31 -2.15
CA ARG A 73 -7.86 20.33 -2.46
C ARG A 73 -8.23 21.20 -3.66
N TRP A 74 -9.29 20.87 -4.40
CA TRP A 74 -9.56 21.47 -5.72
C TRP A 74 -9.62 22.99 -5.69
N SER A 75 -10.28 23.56 -4.68
CA SER A 75 -10.39 25.02 -4.49
C SER A 75 -9.04 25.73 -4.30
N SER A 76 -7.99 25.01 -3.88
CA SER A 76 -6.63 25.53 -3.77
C SER A 76 -5.83 25.44 -5.08
N ILE A 77 -6.37 24.72 -6.08
CA ILE A 77 -5.70 24.42 -7.36
C ILE A 77 -6.26 25.33 -8.46
N VAL A 78 -7.59 25.39 -8.60
CA VAL A 78 -8.28 26.15 -9.66
C VAL A 78 -9.55 26.80 -9.10
N ASP A 79 -9.85 28.02 -9.56
CA ASP A 79 -11.05 28.78 -9.17
C ASP A 79 -12.36 28.27 -9.80
N SER A 80 -12.33 27.15 -10.53
CA SER A 80 -13.51 26.52 -11.14
C SER A 80 -14.14 25.49 -10.19
N PRO A 81 -15.43 25.14 -10.37
CA PRO A 81 -16.01 24.00 -9.68
C PRO A 81 -15.19 22.71 -9.89
N CYS A 82 -15.14 21.85 -8.87
CA CYS A 82 -14.47 20.56 -8.97
C CYS A 82 -15.27 19.64 -9.91
N PRO A 83 -14.61 18.96 -10.87
CA PRO A 83 -15.29 17.98 -11.71
C PRO A 83 -15.58 16.65 -10.97
N ILE A 84 -15.00 16.45 -9.78
CA ILE A 84 -15.23 15.28 -8.93
C ILE A 84 -16.27 15.67 -7.88
N ASP A 85 -17.33 14.90 -7.79
CA ASP A 85 -18.52 15.20 -7.01
C ASP A 85 -18.88 14.11 -5.99
N PHE A 86 -17.88 13.47 -5.38
CA PHE A 86 -18.16 12.49 -4.32
C PHE A 86 -19.00 13.12 -3.22
N THR A 87 -20.07 12.44 -2.89
CA THR A 87 -20.95 12.79 -1.79
C THR A 87 -20.26 12.51 -0.46
N ALA A 88 -20.70 13.19 0.60
CA ALA A 88 -20.22 12.92 1.95
C ALA A 88 -20.41 11.45 2.38
N LYS A 89 -21.46 10.80 1.85
CA LYS A 89 -21.70 9.37 2.08
C LYS A 89 -20.65 8.49 1.41
N GLU A 90 -20.27 8.79 0.17
CA GLU A 90 -19.24 8.04 -0.56
C GLU A 90 -17.86 8.21 0.07
N ILE A 91 -17.53 9.44 0.50
CA ILE A 91 -16.28 9.71 1.24
C ILE A 91 -16.25 8.93 2.55
N THR A 92 -17.35 8.96 3.32
CA THR A 92 -17.45 8.21 4.58
C THR A 92 -17.29 6.70 4.35
N ALA A 93 -18.01 6.14 3.37
CA ALA A 93 -17.91 4.73 3.02
C ALA A 93 -16.50 4.34 2.56
N HIS A 94 -15.82 5.22 1.82
CA HIS A 94 -14.42 5.02 1.44
C HIS A 94 -13.50 4.97 2.66
N CYS A 95 -13.66 5.90 3.62
CA CYS A 95 -12.88 5.88 4.86
C CYS A 95 -13.08 4.58 5.65
N GLU A 96 -14.33 4.13 5.80
CA GLU A 96 -14.66 2.87 6.48
C GLU A 96 -14.01 1.66 5.78
N GLU A 97 -14.05 1.62 4.44
CA GLU A 97 -13.43 0.56 3.62
C GLU A 97 -11.90 0.56 3.77
N THR A 98 -11.26 1.74 3.71
CA THR A 98 -9.81 1.89 3.93
C THR A 98 -9.37 1.49 5.33
N GLU A 99 -10.14 1.85 6.36
CA GLU A 99 -9.85 1.45 7.73
C GLU A 99 -9.98 -0.06 7.91
N ALA A 100 -11.03 -0.67 7.35
CA ALA A 100 -11.24 -2.12 7.39
C ALA A 100 -10.12 -2.88 6.69
N GLN A 101 -9.71 -2.45 5.48
CA GLN A 101 -8.60 -3.08 4.77
C GLN A 101 -7.28 -2.94 5.56
N ALA A 102 -6.99 -1.75 6.09
CA ALA A 102 -5.77 -1.54 6.88
C ALA A 102 -5.76 -2.38 8.17
N GLU A 103 -6.91 -2.59 8.80
CA GLU A 103 -7.04 -3.48 9.96
C GLU A 103 -6.85 -4.95 9.58
N TYR A 104 -7.47 -5.40 8.50
CA TYR A 104 -7.28 -6.74 7.97
C TYR A 104 -5.79 -7.01 7.65
N GLU A 105 -5.12 -6.13 6.91
CA GLU A 105 -3.69 -6.27 6.58
C GLU A 105 -2.81 -6.36 7.84
N ARG A 106 -3.12 -5.58 8.89
CA ARG A 106 -2.42 -5.69 10.18
C ARG A 106 -2.64 -7.05 10.83
N ASN A 107 -3.86 -7.58 10.78
CA ASN A 107 -4.19 -8.90 11.36
C ASN A 107 -3.53 -10.03 10.57
N VAL A 108 -3.49 -9.95 9.23
CA VAL A 108 -2.76 -10.90 8.38
C VAL A 108 -1.25 -10.84 8.66
N ASN A 109 -0.67 -9.66 8.84
CA ASN A 109 0.75 -9.54 9.19
C ASN A 109 1.07 -10.16 10.56
N ARG A 110 0.22 -9.97 11.57
CA ARG A 110 0.35 -10.67 12.85
C ARG A 110 0.24 -12.19 12.69
N LEU A 111 -0.61 -12.64 11.78
CA LEU A 111 -0.76 -14.06 11.50
C LEU A 111 0.52 -14.65 10.88
N HIS A 112 1.20 -13.93 9.97
CA HIS A 112 2.53 -14.32 9.47
C HIS A 112 3.52 -14.53 10.63
N ASP A 113 3.55 -13.60 11.59
CA ASP A 113 4.43 -13.68 12.76
C ASP A 113 4.11 -14.90 13.65
N VAL A 114 2.82 -15.17 13.90
CA VAL A 114 2.38 -16.31 14.73
C VAL A 114 2.74 -17.64 14.09
N ILE A 115 2.42 -17.81 12.80
CA ILE A 115 2.71 -19.02 12.03
C ILE A 115 4.24 -19.19 11.89
N GLY A 116 4.97 -18.09 11.80
CA GLY A 116 6.42 -18.08 11.59
C GLY A 116 6.78 -18.24 10.11
N CYS A 117 5.94 -17.72 9.22
CA CYS A 117 6.21 -17.68 7.78
C CYS A 117 6.73 -16.30 7.35
N LEU A 118 7.42 -16.27 6.21
CA LEU A 118 7.85 -15.04 5.57
C LEU A 118 6.66 -14.37 4.84
N ASN A 119 6.86 -13.13 4.39
CA ASN A 119 5.84 -12.34 3.70
C ASN A 119 5.31 -12.96 2.39
N ASP A 120 6.03 -13.94 1.83
CA ASP A 120 5.61 -14.73 0.67
C ASP A 120 4.90 -16.04 1.06
N GLY A 121 4.59 -16.22 2.34
CA GLY A 121 4.03 -17.43 2.90
C GLY A 121 5.01 -18.58 3.05
N SER A 122 6.29 -18.39 2.69
CA SER A 122 7.28 -19.46 2.76
C SER A 122 7.74 -19.76 4.19
N VAL A 123 8.07 -21.02 4.44
CA VAL A 123 8.60 -21.52 5.72
C VAL A 123 9.82 -22.39 5.44
N ARG A 124 10.73 -22.48 6.40
CA ARG A 124 11.86 -23.41 6.27
C ARG A 124 11.34 -24.86 6.32
N PRO A 125 11.95 -25.80 5.58
CA PRO A 125 11.50 -27.19 5.54
C PRO A 125 11.37 -27.82 6.94
N GLU A 126 12.26 -27.48 7.86
CA GLU A 126 12.28 -28.04 9.22
C GLU A 126 11.12 -27.50 10.09
N GLN A 127 10.50 -26.39 9.70
CA GLN A 127 9.42 -25.73 10.43
C GLN A 127 8.04 -25.98 9.79
N LEU A 128 7.98 -26.68 8.65
CA LEU A 128 6.77 -26.83 7.85
C LEU A 128 5.61 -27.45 8.64
N GLU A 129 5.85 -28.56 9.35
CA GLU A 129 4.79 -29.24 10.10
C GLU A 129 4.30 -28.40 11.27
N SER A 130 5.21 -27.75 12.01
CA SER A 130 4.82 -26.82 13.08
C SER A 130 4.02 -25.63 12.55
N ALA A 131 4.39 -25.09 11.39
CA ALA A 131 3.67 -23.99 10.74
C ALA A 131 2.25 -24.43 10.31
N LYS A 132 2.09 -25.65 9.78
CA LYS A 132 0.77 -26.20 9.42
C LYS A 132 -0.15 -26.34 10.64
N GLU A 133 0.38 -26.85 11.76
CA GLU A 133 -0.39 -26.99 13.00
C GLU A 133 -0.86 -25.63 13.52
N LYS A 134 0.04 -24.63 13.55
CA LYS A 134 -0.29 -23.26 13.95
C LYS A 134 -1.30 -22.62 13.01
N MET A 135 -1.13 -22.79 11.70
CA MET A 135 -2.06 -22.27 10.71
C MET A 135 -3.47 -22.81 10.95
N GLU A 136 -3.60 -24.11 11.21
CA GLU A 136 -4.91 -24.73 11.42
C GLU A 136 -5.54 -24.40 12.77
N LEU A 137 -4.73 -24.08 13.78
CA LEU A 137 -5.22 -23.47 15.01
C LEU A 137 -5.76 -22.06 14.75
N CYS A 138 -4.96 -21.22 14.09
CA CYS A 138 -5.36 -19.85 13.78
C CYS A 138 -6.60 -19.78 12.90
N ARG A 139 -6.74 -20.70 11.93
CA ARG A 139 -7.94 -20.81 11.10
C ARG A 139 -9.20 -21.07 11.91
N ARG A 140 -9.10 -21.93 12.93
CA ARG A 140 -10.24 -22.26 13.82
C ARG A 140 -10.62 -21.10 14.74
N GLU A 141 -9.64 -20.29 15.13
CA GLU A 141 -9.83 -19.13 16.00
C GLU A 141 -10.13 -17.83 15.21
N TRP A 142 -10.12 -17.88 13.88
CA TRP A 142 -10.34 -16.72 13.03
C TRP A 142 -11.81 -16.29 13.03
N ASP A 143 -12.08 -15.12 13.61
CA ASP A 143 -13.37 -14.45 13.52
C ASP A 143 -13.32 -13.40 12.40
N GLU A 144 -14.02 -13.65 11.30
CA GLU A 144 -14.02 -12.75 10.13
C GLU A 144 -14.54 -11.35 10.45
N THR A 145 -15.47 -11.22 11.40
CA THR A 145 -16.03 -9.92 11.79
C THR A 145 -15.02 -9.13 12.60
N ALA A 146 -14.35 -9.79 13.54
CA ALA A 146 -13.31 -9.16 14.36
C ALA A 146 -12.06 -8.85 13.52
N MET A 147 -11.71 -9.71 12.57
CA MET A 147 -10.50 -9.60 11.76
C MET A 147 -10.68 -8.74 10.50
N LYS A 148 -11.91 -8.26 10.23
CA LYS A 148 -12.29 -7.43 9.08
C LYS A 148 -12.15 -8.11 7.72
N GLY A 149 -12.13 -9.44 7.69
CA GLY A 149 -12.04 -10.22 6.46
C GLY A 149 -11.88 -11.72 6.69
N PRO A 150 -11.95 -12.54 5.62
CA PRO A 150 -11.83 -13.99 5.69
C PRO A 150 -10.39 -14.44 5.96
N PHE A 151 -10.20 -15.68 6.38
CA PHE A 151 -8.86 -16.18 6.69
C PHE A 151 -7.92 -16.17 5.46
N PRO A 152 -6.68 -15.65 5.52
CA PRO A 152 -5.89 -15.38 4.32
C PRO A 152 -5.16 -16.60 3.71
N PHE A 153 -5.01 -17.72 4.44
CA PHE A 153 -4.20 -18.85 3.98
C PHE A 153 -5.04 -20.04 3.50
N TYR A 154 -5.51 -19.95 2.27
CA TYR A 154 -6.07 -21.05 1.49
C TYR A 154 -5.93 -20.78 -0.01
N GLU A 155 -6.09 -21.81 -0.84
CA GLU A 155 -6.03 -21.65 -2.30
C GLU A 155 -7.23 -20.83 -2.79
N GLY A 156 -6.96 -19.75 -3.53
CA GLY A 156 -8.00 -18.79 -3.92
C GLY A 156 -8.46 -17.89 -2.77
N ALA A 157 -7.61 -17.67 -1.77
CA ALA A 157 -7.89 -16.76 -0.67
C ALA A 157 -8.29 -15.36 -1.15
N HIS A 158 -9.14 -14.72 -0.35
CA HIS A 158 -9.59 -13.37 -0.61
C HIS A 158 -8.39 -12.42 -0.75
N SER A 159 -8.43 -11.66 -1.83
CA SER A 159 -7.50 -10.58 -2.12
C SER A 159 -8.32 -9.34 -2.40
N TYR A 160 -8.09 -8.27 -1.63
CA TYR A 160 -8.69 -6.95 -1.88
C TYR A 160 -8.31 -6.39 -3.26
N TYR A 161 -7.30 -6.98 -3.89
CA TYR A 161 -6.76 -6.59 -5.18
C TYR A 161 -7.48 -7.27 -6.37
N LEU A 162 -8.32 -8.30 -6.14
CA LEU A 162 -8.93 -9.13 -7.20
C LEU A 162 -10.48 -9.11 -7.20
N VAL A 163 -11.10 -8.12 -6.56
CA VAL A 163 -12.58 -8.02 -6.42
C VAL A 163 -13.23 -7.52 -7.70
#